data_AF-A0AAV2SNW7-F1
#
_entry.id   AF-A0AAV2SNW7-F1
#
_cell.length_a   1.000
_cell.length_b   1.000
_cell.length_c   1.000
_cell.angle_alpha   90.00
_cell.angle_beta   90.00
_cell.angle_gamma   90.00
#
_symmetry.space_group_name_H-M   'P 1'
#
loop_
_entity.id
_entity.type
_entity.pdbx_description
1 polymer ?
#
loop_
_entity_poly.entity_id
_entity_poly.type
_entity_poly.pdbx_seq_one_letter_code
_entity_poly.pdbx_strand_id
1 'polypeptide(L)'
;DYVTILSGKKVLFMNPCDPESMCRVIHLSNLHLKHLPKDVCLQLWGRFISENQLENGHFNGTIFWLPLRMSPSKLSDTVYSHGHVKNLFDSFATEGSLSLIFLRSLEKISLHMITSHNEESSVPYLVVEMQSSSMLDIRRKRQEFCLQLDSYISSVTSCDKVICCYNITIRTLLNGVEYKQQYTILHYLSSKVKSPLSSSGHQDNSQLPLVGVAAPLDDQNKTGQLFCFLPLPLDQENNAGLPVFVNGYFVLNQNRRHVLWKSADTMNDKDV
;
A
#
# COMPACT_ATOMS: atom_id res chain seq x y z
N ASP A 1 -9.72 20.08 -0.86
CA ASP A 1 -10.82 19.32 -1.47
C ASP A 1 -10.60 18.94 -2.93
N TYR A 2 -9.71 19.62 -3.64
CA TYR A 2 -9.32 19.18 -4.96
C TYR A 2 -8.20 18.14 -4.86
N VAL A 3 -8.29 17.08 -5.66
CA VAL A 3 -7.24 16.07 -5.81
C VAL A 3 -6.71 16.16 -7.22
N THR A 4 -5.39 16.10 -7.38
CA THR A 4 -4.76 16.00 -8.70
C THR A 4 -3.98 14.70 -8.81
N ILE A 5 -4.18 13.97 -9.91
CA ILE A 5 -3.43 12.74 -10.21
C ILE A 5 -2.72 12.93 -11.54
N LEU A 6 -1.40 12.86 -11.54
CA LEU A 6 -0.57 12.91 -12.73
C LEU A 6 0.00 11.52 -12.98
N SER A 7 -0.32 10.91 -14.13
CA SER A 7 0.19 9.58 -14.50
C SER A 7 0.33 9.44 -16.01
N GLY A 8 1.52 9.06 -16.47
CA GLY A 8 1.80 8.93 -17.90
C GLY A 8 1.57 10.25 -18.64
N LYS A 9 0.61 10.26 -19.58
CA LYS A 9 0.27 11.42 -20.40
C LYS A 9 -0.93 12.23 -19.88
N LYS A 10 -1.51 11.84 -18.74
CA LYS A 10 -2.79 12.38 -18.26
C LYS A 10 -2.63 13.04 -16.90
N VAL A 11 -3.37 14.12 -16.73
CA VAL A 11 -3.57 14.83 -15.47
C VAL A 11 -5.06 14.84 -15.18
N LEU A 12 -5.45 14.24 -14.08
CA LEU A 12 -6.81 14.22 -13.58
C LEU A 12 -6.95 15.26 -12.47
N PHE A 13 -7.93 16.15 -12.60
CA PHE A 13 -8.40 17.02 -11.54
C PHE A 13 -9.76 16.52 -11.05
N MET A 14 -9.87 16.32 -9.75
CA MET A 14 -11.15 16.01 -9.10
C MET A 14 -11.51 17.13 -8.14
N ASN A 15 -12.69 17.71 -8.32
CA ASN A 15 -13.26 18.72 -7.43
C ASN A 15 -14.72 18.37 -7.10
N PRO A 16 -14.97 17.55 -6.07
CA PRO A 16 -16.33 17.18 -5.67
C PRO A 16 -17.23 18.35 -5.26
N CYS A 17 -16.66 19.53 -4.97
CA CYS A 17 -17.42 20.74 -4.66
C CYS A 17 -17.93 21.49 -5.90
N ASP A 18 -17.49 21.12 -7.11
CA ASP A 18 -17.94 21.69 -8.38
C ASP A 18 -18.70 20.61 -9.18
N PRO A 19 -20.05 20.59 -9.12
CA PRO A 19 -20.86 19.57 -9.78
C PRO A 19 -20.72 19.57 -11.30
N GLU A 20 -20.49 20.74 -11.92
CA GLU A 20 -20.35 20.87 -13.37
C GLU A 20 -18.99 20.39 -13.87
N SER A 21 -18.02 20.27 -12.96
CA SER A 21 -16.66 19.90 -13.31
C SER A 21 -15.94 18.97 -12.34
N MET A 22 -16.72 18.05 -11.77
CA MET A 22 -16.28 17.13 -10.73
C MET A 22 -15.00 16.37 -11.09
N CYS A 23 -14.85 15.98 -12.36
CA CYS A 23 -13.73 15.21 -12.87
C CYS A 23 -13.32 15.76 -14.23
N ARG A 24 -12.09 16.27 -14.34
CA ARG A 24 -11.52 16.78 -15.60
C ARG A 24 -10.19 16.08 -15.88
N VAL A 25 -10.08 15.44 -17.04
CA VAL A 25 -8.83 14.82 -17.50
C VAL A 25 -8.24 15.68 -18.62
N ILE A 26 -6.98 16.07 -18.45
CA ILE A 26 -6.24 16.90 -19.37
C ILE A 26 -5.00 16.13 -19.83
N HIS A 27 -4.63 16.28 -21.10
CA HIS A 27 -3.35 15.74 -21.59
C HIS A 27 -2.20 16.61 -21.07
N LEU A 28 -1.14 16.01 -20.55
CA LEU A 28 -0.03 16.73 -19.90
C LEU A 28 0.60 17.79 -20.81
N SER A 29 0.73 17.51 -22.11
CA SER A 29 1.21 18.48 -23.11
C SER A 29 0.39 19.77 -23.18
N ASN A 30 -0.90 19.72 -22.84
CA ASN A 30 -1.81 20.86 -22.90
C ASN A 30 -1.90 21.60 -21.56
N LEU A 31 -1.34 21.02 -20.49
CA LEU A 31 -1.48 21.54 -19.14
C LEU A 31 -0.87 22.94 -19.02
N HIS A 32 0.39 23.08 -19.45
CA HIS A 32 1.14 24.33 -19.34
C HIS A 32 0.70 25.42 -20.32
N LEU A 33 0.00 25.04 -21.38
CA LEU A 33 -0.47 25.94 -22.42
C LEU A 33 -1.85 26.54 -22.12
N LYS A 34 -2.69 25.83 -21.37
CA LYS A 34 -4.12 26.17 -21.25
C LYS A 34 -4.67 26.23 -19.83
N HIS A 35 -3.96 25.69 -18.83
CA HIS A 35 -4.54 25.49 -17.50
C HIS A 35 -3.65 25.94 -16.34
N LEU A 36 -2.39 25.52 -16.30
CA LEU A 36 -1.47 25.80 -15.19
C LEU A 36 -0.12 26.23 -15.75
N PRO A 37 0.36 27.47 -15.54
CA PRO A 37 1.65 27.90 -16.06
C PRO A 37 2.78 26.93 -15.70
N LYS A 38 3.78 26.86 -16.56
CA LYS A 38 4.93 25.95 -16.41
C LYS A 38 5.61 26.10 -15.06
N ASP A 39 5.86 27.34 -14.63
CA ASP A 39 6.50 27.66 -13.35
C ASP A 39 5.70 27.13 -12.16
N VAL A 40 4.37 27.21 -12.23
CA VAL A 40 3.47 26.67 -11.18
C VAL A 40 3.54 25.14 -11.16
N CYS A 41 3.59 24.49 -12.32
CA CYS A 41 3.75 23.03 -12.39
C CYS A 41 5.09 22.59 -11.77
N LEU A 42 6.17 23.32 -12.04
CA LEU A 42 7.50 23.04 -11.47
C LEU A 42 7.56 23.36 -9.97
N GLN A 43 6.87 24.39 -9.51
CA GLN A 43 6.77 24.69 -8.08
C GLN A 43 6.06 23.55 -7.32
N LEU A 44 4.99 22.99 -7.89
CA LEU A 44 4.20 21.93 -7.25
C LEU A 44 4.87 20.56 -7.36
N TRP A 45 5.39 20.21 -8.54
CA TRP A 45 5.82 18.85 -8.86
C TRP A 45 7.28 18.74 -9.29
N GLY A 46 8.03 19.84 -9.40
CA GLY A 46 9.39 19.86 -9.96
C GLY A 46 10.42 18.99 -9.24
N ARG A 47 10.11 18.53 -8.02
CA ARG A 47 10.91 17.50 -7.32
C ARG A 47 10.75 16.09 -7.91
N PHE A 48 9.66 15.84 -8.63
CA PHE A 48 9.30 14.54 -9.16
C PHE A 48 9.22 14.51 -10.69
N ILE A 49 8.72 15.59 -11.32
CA ILE A 49 8.67 15.74 -12.79
C ILE A 49 9.75 16.73 -13.24
N SER A 50 10.52 16.34 -14.26
CA SER A 50 11.48 17.26 -14.88
C SER A 50 10.80 18.18 -15.89
N GLU A 51 11.44 19.31 -16.18
CA GLU A 51 10.99 20.26 -17.19
C GLU A 51 10.78 19.60 -18.56
N ASN A 52 11.73 18.76 -18.97
CA ASN A 52 11.68 17.99 -20.21
C ASN A 52 10.47 17.02 -20.25
N GLN A 53 10.12 16.38 -19.14
CA GLN A 53 8.94 15.50 -19.09
C GLN A 53 7.62 16.28 -19.23
N LEU A 54 7.57 17.50 -18.68
CA LEU A 54 6.43 18.39 -18.80
C LEU A 54 6.25 18.88 -20.25
N GLU A 55 7.35 19.25 -20.92
CA GLU A 55 7.34 19.68 -22.34
C GLU A 55 6.97 18.54 -23.29
N ASN A 56 7.55 17.36 -23.09
CA ASN A 56 7.23 16.16 -23.88
C ASN A 56 5.83 15.60 -23.60
N GLY A 57 5.13 16.12 -22.58
CA GLY A 57 3.79 15.69 -22.23
C GLY A 57 3.71 14.24 -21.73
N HIS A 58 4.78 13.73 -21.11
CA HIS A 58 4.80 12.38 -20.55
C HIS A 58 5.62 12.28 -19.25
N PHE A 59 4.97 11.81 -18.19
CA PHE A 59 5.58 11.52 -16.89
C PHE A 59 5.67 10.01 -16.67
N ASN A 60 6.89 9.49 -16.46
CA ASN A 60 7.14 8.07 -16.20
C ASN A 60 6.94 7.73 -14.71
N GLY A 61 5.70 7.82 -14.24
CA GLY A 61 5.34 7.56 -12.86
C GLY A 61 3.90 7.92 -12.57
N THR A 62 3.55 7.92 -11.29
CA THR A 62 2.26 8.43 -10.81
C THR A 62 2.47 9.32 -9.60
N ILE A 63 1.88 10.52 -9.61
CA ILE A 63 1.85 11.46 -8.50
C ILE A 63 0.40 11.64 -8.08
N PHE A 64 0.16 11.48 -6.78
CA PHE A 64 -1.07 11.94 -6.13
C PHE A 64 -0.75 13.23 -5.38
N TRP A 65 -1.41 14.31 -5.79
CA TRP A 65 -1.28 15.60 -5.15
C TRP A 65 -2.55 15.88 -4.34
N LEU A 66 -2.38 15.90 -3.02
CA LEU A 66 -3.45 16.05 -2.03
C LEU A 66 -3.22 17.34 -1.22
N PRO A 67 -3.64 18.51 -1.74
CA PRO A 67 -3.56 19.76 -1.01
C PRO A 67 -4.35 19.68 0.31
N LEU A 68 -3.70 20.09 1.39
CA LEU A 68 -4.29 20.11 2.72
C LEU A 68 -5.47 21.08 2.78
N ARG A 69 -6.53 20.68 3.47
CA ARG A 69 -7.69 21.55 3.70
C ARG A 69 -7.31 22.65 4.68
N MET A 70 -7.38 23.91 4.25
CA MET A 70 -7.04 25.10 5.03
C MET A 70 -8.26 25.79 5.66
N SER A 71 -9.47 25.50 5.18
CA SER A 71 -10.74 25.98 5.73
C SER A 71 -11.82 24.91 5.59
N PRO A 72 -12.84 24.87 6.48
CA PRO A 72 -13.98 23.96 6.36
C PRO A 72 -14.65 24.03 4.98
N SER A 73 -15.25 22.92 4.56
CA SER A 73 -16.02 22.85 3.33
C SER A 73 -17.24 21.96 3.47
N LYS A 74 -18.07 21.92 2.42
CA LYS A 74 -19.26 21.06 2.37
C LYS A 74 -18.96 19.56 2.54
N LEU A 75 -17.71 19.14 2.32
CA LEU A 75 -17.31 17.73 2.43
C LEU A 75 -16.86 17.35 3.83
N SER A 76 -16.22 18.27 4.55
CA SER A 76 -15.67 18.02 5.87
C SER A 76 -15.19 19.31 6.51
N ASP A 77 -15.44 19.43 7.82
CA ASP A 77 -14.96 20.55 8.64
C ASP A 77 -13.50 20.39 9.08
N THR A 78 -12.87 19.24 8.82
CA THR A 78 -11.52 18.92 9.28
C THR A 78 -10.48 19.74 8.52
N VAL A 79 -9.84 20.68 9.21
CA VAL A 79 -8.70 21.48 8.72
C VAL A 79 -7.40 20.79 9.11
N TYR A 80 -6.48 20.63 8.15
CA TYR A 80 -5.19 19.97 8.38
C TYR A 80 -4.11 20.99 8.69
N SER A 81 -3.37 20.73 9.77
CA SER A 81 -2.20 21.50 10.17
C SER A 81 -0.93 20.66 10.00
N HIS A 82 0.23 21.29 10.14
CA HIS A 82 1.50 20.58 10.17
C HIS A 82 1.52 19.46 11.21
N GLY A 83 0.96 19.71 12.41
CA GLY A 83 0.86 18.70 13.47
C GLY A 83 0.01 17.49 13.08
N HIS A 84 -1.09 17.70 12.33
CA HIS A 84 -1.91 16.59 11.83
C HIS A 84 -1.16 15.70 10.85
N VAL A 85 -0.40 16.29 9.92
CA VAL A 85 0.42 15.52 8.96
C VAL A 85 1.55 14.79 9.67
N LYS A 86 2.20 15.44 10.64
CA LYS A 86 3.21 14.80 11.46
C LYS A 86 2.64 13.61 12.23
N ASN A 87 1.46 13.74 12.84
CA ASN A 87 0.82 12.63 13.53
C ASN A 87 0.50 11.44 12.60
N LEU A 88 0.11 11.72 11.34
CA LEU A 88 -0.06 10.67 10.33
C LEU A 88 1.27 9.95 10.04
N PHE A 89 2.36 10.70 9.94
CA PHE A 89 3.70 10.15 9.71
C PHE A 89 4.19 9.34 10.92
N ASP A 90 3.97 9.84 12.15
CA ASP A 90 4.28 9.15 13.40
C ASP A 90 3.49 7.83 13.51
N SER A 91 2.19 7.88 13.17
CA SER A 91 1.32 6.70 13.17
C SER A 91 1.81 5.66 12.17
N PHE A 92 2.14 6.07 10.94
CA PHE A 92 2.70 5.14 9.94
C PHE A 92 4.06 4.60 10.37
N ALA A 93 4.93 5.43 10.96
CA ALA A 93 6.26 5.03 11.39
C ALA A 93 6.24 3.96 12.50
N THR A 94 5.18 3.90 13.29
CA THR A 94 5.00 2.89 14.35
C THR A 94 5.00 1.46 13.80
N GLU A 95 4.38 1.24 12.63
CA GLU A 95 4.27 -0.08 11.99
C GLU A 95 4.93 -0.13 10.60
N GLY A 96 5.62 0.94 10.20
CA GLY A 96 6.18 1.11 8.87
C GLY A 96 7.16 -0.01 8.51
N SER A 97 7.95 -0.47 9.47
CA SER A 97 8.92 -1.57 9.30
C SER A 97 8.28 -2.90 8.89
N LEU A 98 6.98 -3.07 9.15
CA LEU A 98 6.22 -4.27 8.80
C LEU A 98 5.49 -4.14 7.45
N SER A 99 5.35 -2.91 6.93
CA SER A 99 4.52 -2.60 5.75
C SER A 99 4.94 -3.33 4.48
N LEU A 100 6.22 -3.70 4.36
CA LEU A 100 6.75 -4.36 3.18
C LEU A 100 6.66 -5.90 3.22
N ILE A 101 6.42 -6.52 4.38
CA ILE A 101 6.62 -7.96 4.60
C ILE A 101 5.88 -8.83 3.58
N PHE A 102 4.59 -8.55 3.32
CA PHE A 102 3.78 -9.37 2.41
C PHE A 102 3.49 -8.70 1.06
N LEU A 103 4.09 -7.54 0.79
CA LEU A 103 3.93 -6.86 -0.50
C LEU A 103 4.82 -7.51 -1.57
N ARG A 104 4.22 -7.80 -2.72
CA ARG A 104 4.86 -8.59 -3.78
C ARG A 104 5.70 -7.77 -4.76
N SER A 105 5.37 -6.49 -4.92
CA SER A 105 5.98 -5.62 -5.94
C SER A 105 6.79 -4.46 -5.35
N LEU A 106 6.42 -4.00 -4.15
CA LEU A 106 7.13 -2.91 -3.48
C LEU A 106 8.37 -3.43 -2.75
N GLU A 107 9.45 -2.67 -2.82
CA GLU A 107 10.71 -2.97 -2.15
C GLU A 107 11.20 -1.83 -1.26
N LYS A 108 10.61 -0.64 -1.42
CA LYS A 108 11.00 0.56 -0.70
C LYS A 108 9.80 1.47 -0.50
N ILE A 109 9.66 1.99 0.71
CA ILE A 109 8.73 3.06 1.07
C ILE A 109 9.54 4.14 1.77
N SER A 110 9.31 5.40 1.43
CA SER A 110 9.98 6.52 2.08
C SER A 110 9.03 7.67 2.34
N LEU A 111 9.12 8.24 3.53
CA LEU A 111 8.42 9.44 3.95
C LEU A 111 9.42 10.57 4.09
N HIS A 112 9.08 11.71 3.51
CA HIS A 112 9.92 12.90 3.50
C HIS A 112 9.10 14.09 3.99
N MET A 113 9.70 14.87 4.88
CA MET A 113 9.14 16.16 5.31
C MET A 113 9.95 17.25 4.61
N ILE A 114 9.24 18.17 3.96
CA ILE A 114 9.86 19.29 3.23
C ILE A 114 9.57 20.55 4.03
N THR A 115 10.61 21.09 4.67
CA THR A 115 10.54 22.27 5.55
C THR A 115 10.72 23.59 4.82
N SER A 116 11.47 23.60 3.71
CA SER A 116 11.67 24.79 2.87
C SER A 116 11.77 24.42 1.39
N HIS A 117 11.37 25.34 0.50
CA HIS A 117 11.41 25.13 -0.95
C HIS A 117 12.84 25.02 -1.51
N ASN A 118 13.83 25.60 -0.82
CA ASN A 118 15.23 25.72 -1.29
C ASN A 118 16.21 24.71 -0.70
N GLU A 119 15.80 23.84 0.22
CA GLU A 119 16.68 22.77 0.71
C GLU A 119 16.67 21.59 -0.27
N GLU A 120 17.79 21.44 -1.00
CA GLU A 120 18.08 20.28 -1.87
C GLU A 120 18.16 18.97 -1.09
N SER A 121 18.49 19.01 0.21
CA SER A 121 18.55 17.84 1.08
C SER A 121 17.30 17.73 1.95
N SER A 122 16.27 17.06 1.43
CA SER A 122 15.22 16.53 2.29
C SER A 122 15.79 15.33 3.07
N VAL A 123 15.98 15.48 4.37
CA VAL A 123 16.28 14.34 5.23
C VAL A 123 15.02 13.47 5.29
N PRO A 124 15.12 12.16 5.00
CA PRO A 124 13.96 11.27 5.08
C PRO A 124 13.51 11.14 6.54
N TYR A 125 12.20 11.27 6.74
CA TYR A 125 11.56 11.02 8.04
C TYR A 125 11.60 9.52 8.37
N LEU A 126 11.22 8.70 7.38
CA LEU A 126 11.19 7.25 7.46
C LEU A 126 11.65 6.67 6.11
N VAL A 127 12.49 5.65 6.13
CA VAL A 127 12.76 4.78 4.96
C VAL A 127 12.63 3.34 5.40
N VAL A 128 11.81 2.56 4.69
CA VAL A 128 11.68 1.12 4.88
C VAL A 128 12.10 0.49 3.56
N GLU A 129 13.06 -0.43 3.58
CA GLU A 129 13.67 -0.99 2.38
C GLU A 129 13.99 -2.47 2.55
N MET A 130 13.63 -3.27 1.55
CA MET A 130 14.02 -4.67 1.45
C MET A 130 15.47 -4.77 0.98
N GLN A 131 16.27 -5.55 1.70
CA GLN A 131 17.67 -5.83 1.39
C GLN A 131 17.91 -7.34 1.40
N SER A 132 18.69 -7.81 0.42
CA SER A 132 19.17 -9.19 0.33
C SER A 132 20.33 -9.26 -0.66
N SER A 133 21.26 -10.21 -0.45
CA SER A 133 22.32 -10.52 -1.43
C SER A 133 21.76 -11.10 -2.74
N SER A 134 20.51 -11.58 -2.73
CA SER A 134 19.86 -12.28 -3.84
C SER A 134 18.54 -11.61 -4.27
N MET A 135 18.50 -10.26 -4.28
CA MET A 135 17.30 -9.49 -4.66
C MET A 135 16.75 -9.84 -6.07
N LEU A 136 17.62 -10.16 -7.03
CA LEU A 136 17.18 -10.57 -8.38
C LEU A 136 16.39 -11.89 -8.35
N ASP A 137 16.86 -12.87 -7.57
CA ASP A 137 16.12 -14.12 -7.38
C ASP A 137 14.81 -13.92 -6.63
N ILE A 138 14.78 -13.01 -5.66
CA ILE A 138 13.55 -12.68 -4.93
C ILE A 138 12.52 -12.02 -5.85
N ARG A 139 12.94 -11.08 -6.71
CA ARG A 139 12.07 -10.49 -7.75
C ARG A 139 11.53 -11.57 -8.69
N ARG A 140 12.40 -12.45 -9.18
CA ARG A 140 12.00 -13.57 -10.05
C ARG A 140 10.98 -14.49 -9.36
N LYS A 141 11.27 -14.96 -8.14
CA LYS A 141 10.36 -15.80 -7.35
C LYS A 141 9.00 -15.12 -7.11
N ARG A 142 8.97 -13.82 -6.81
CA ARG A 142 7.71 -13.06 -6.63
C ARG A 142 6.94 -12.92 -7.95
N GLN A 143 7.64 -12.69 -9.06
CA GLN A 143 7.01 -12.60 -10.39
C GLN A 143 6.44 -13.96 -10.83
N GLU A 144 7.20 -15.05 -10.70
CA GLU A 144 6.75 -16.41 -10.97
C GLU A 144 5.50 -16.75 -10.15
N PHE A 145 5.51 -16.40 -8.86
CA PHE A 145 4.36 -16.58 -7.97
C PHE A 145 3.12 -15.81 -8.44
N CYS A 146 3.26 -14.55 -8.86
CA CYS A 146 2.15 -13.76 -9.42
C CYS A 146 1.61 -14.38 -10.72
N LEU A 147 2.47 -14.82 -11.64
CA LEU A 147 2.06 -15.47 -12.88
C LEU A 147 1.29 -16.78 -12.60
N GLN A 148 1.75 -17.56 -11.63
CA GLN A 148 1.07 -18.79 -11.20
C GLN A 148 -0.29 -18.50 -10.54
N LEU A 149 -0.39 -17.43 -9.75
CA LEU A 149 -1.65 -16.94 -9.20
C LEU A 149 -2.64 -16.53 -10.30
N ASP A 150 -2.19 -15.76 -11.29
CA ASP A 150 -3.05 -15.31 -12.39
C ASP A 150 -3.55 -16.49 -13.24
N SER A 151 -2.69 -17.48 -13.47
CA SER A 151 -3.07 -18.72 -14.16
C SER A 151 -4.08 -19.55 -13.37
N TYR A 152 -3.94 -19.61 -12.05
CA TYR A 152 -4.90 -20.27 -11.17
C TYR A 152 -6.26 -19.58 -11.18
N ILE A 153 -6.29 -18.25 -11.02
CA ILE A 153 -7.53 -17.45 -11.04
C ILE A 153 -8.24 -17.61 -12.39
N SER A 154 -7.48 -17.60 -13.48
CA SER A 154 -8.01 -17.76 -14.84
C SER A 154 -8.43 -19.20 -15.17
N SER A 155 -8.29 -20.15 -14.22
CA SER A 155 -8.57 -21.59 -14.41
C SER A 155 -7.79 -22.22 -15.57
N VAL A 156 -6.64 -21.64 -15.94
CA VAL A 156 -5.83 -22.09 -17.08
C VAL A 156 -4.96 -23.29 -16.68
N THR A 157 -4.59 -23.42 -15.41
CA THR A 157 -3.79 -24.54 -14.91
C THR A 157 -4.38 -25.18 -13.66
N SER A 158 -4.33 -26.50 -13.62
CA SER A 158 -4.56 -27.31 -12.42
C SER A 158 -3.24 -27.45 -11.65
N CYS A 159 -2.91 -26.48 -10.80
CA CYS A 159 -1.76 -26.60 -9.91
C CYS A 159 -2.22 -27.01 -8.51
N ASP A 160 -1.67 -28.09 -7.95
CA ASP A 160 -2.00 -28.60 -6.61
C ASP A 160 -1.64 -27.62 -5.48
N LYS A 161 -0.54 -26.87 -5.65
CA LYS A 161 -0.03 -25.91 -4.68
C LYS A 161 0.96 -24.95 -5.34
N VAL A 162 0.96 -23.69 -4.89
CA VAL A 162 1.93 -22.69 -5.33
C VAL A 162 2.67 -22.17 -4.10
N ILE A 163 4.00 -22.13 -4.16
CA ILE A 163 4.86 -21.76 -3.03
C ILE A 163 5.90 -20.74 -3.48
N CYS A 164 6.07 -19.67 -2.70
CA CYS A 164 7.16 -18.72 -2.88
C CYS A 164 7.83 -18.47 -1.53
N CYS A 165 9.09 -18.87 -1.41
CA CYS A 165 9.84 -18.77 -0.16
C CYS A 165 11.19 -18.08 -0.38
N TYR A 166 11.50 -17.11 0.49
CA TYR A 166 12.75 -16.36 0.45
C TYR A 166 13.05 -15.66 1.79
N ASN A 167 14.33 -15.34 1.99
CA ASN A 167 14.79 -14.57 3.14
C ASN A 167 15.04 -13.12 2.72
N ILE A 168 14.65 -12.18 3.57
CA ILE A 168 14.94 -10.75 3.40
C ILE A 168 15.42 -10.14 4.71
N THR A 169 16.06 -8.99 4.59
CA THR A 169 16.27 -8.05 5.69
C THR A 169 15.43 -6.81 5.41
N ILE A 170 14.60 -6.40 6.36
CA ILE A 170 13.96 -5.09 6.30
C ILE A 170 14.86 -4.10 7.02
N ARG A 171 15.41 -3.16 6.26
CA ARG A 171 16.12 -1.99 6.80
C ARG A 171 15.12 -0.87 7.03
N THR A 172 15.09 -0.35 8.24
CA THR A 172 14.27 0.80 8.63
C THR A 172 15.18 1.93 9.09
N LEU A 173 15.06 3.11 8.49
CA LEU A 173 15.69 4.35 8.93
C LEU A 173 14.58 5.26 9.44
N LEU A 174 14.56 5.58 10.73
CA LEU A 174 13.58 6.48 11.34
C LEU A 174 14.33 7.60 12.07
N ASN A 175 14.10 8.85 11.64
CA ASN A 175 14.77 10.03 12.22
C ASN A 175 16.30 9.86 12.36
N GLY A 176 16.94 9.28 11.34
CA GLY A 176 18.39 9.04 11.31
C GLY A 176 18.86 7.77 12.03
N VAL A 177 18.00 7.09 12.80
CA VAL A 177 18.34 5.85 13.49
C VAL A 177 17.99 4.65 12.62
N GLU A 178 18.95 3.75 12.42
CA GLU A 178 18.82 2.56 11.59
C GLU A 178 18.54 1.30 12.42
N TYR A 179 17.57 0.52 11.96
CA TYR A 179 17.20 -0.79 12.49
C TYR A 179 17.14 -1.80 11.35
N LYS A 180 17.52 -3.06 11.62
CA LYS A 180 17.42 -4.16 10.66
C LYS A 180 16.78 -5.36 11.34
N GLN A 181 15.89 -6.02 10.63
CA GLN A 181 15.26 -7.26 11.06
C GLN A 181 15.22 -8.23 9.89
N GLN A 182 15.66 -9.47 10.13
CA GLN A 182 15.58 -10.52 9.13
C GLN A 182 14.30 -11.35 9.27
N TYR A 183 13.75 -11.74 8.12
CA TYR A 183 12.57 -12.60 8.05
C TYR A 183 12.76 -13.69 6.98
N THR A 184 12.25 -14.88 7.27
CA THR A 184 11.89 -15.87 6.24
C THR A 184 10.43 -15.67 5.88
N ILE A 185 10.16 -15.36 4.62
CA ILE A 185 8.80 -15.14 4.09
C ILE A 185 8.41 -16.34 3.25
N LEU A 186 7.21 -16.85 3.51
CA LEU A 186 6.54 -17.91 2.77
C LEU A 186 5.19 -17.39 2.28
N HIS A 187 4.98 -17.38 0.97
CA HIS A 187 3.65 -17.28 0.37
C HIS A 187 3.22 -18.67 -0.09
N TYR A 188 1.97 -19.02 0.21
CA TYR A 188 1.42 -20.34 -0.05
C TYR A 188 -0.01 -20.23 -0.56
N LEU A 189 -0.31 -20.92 -1.65
CA LEU A 189 -1.66 -21.12 -2.17
C LEU A 189 -1.91 -22.62 -2.29
N SER A 190 -3.07 -23.08 -1.81
CA SER A 190 -3.52 -24.46 -2.01
C SER A 190 -4.76 -24.51 -2.87
N SER A 191 -4.74 -25.26 -3.97
CA SER A 191 -5.92 -25.46 -4.81
C SER A 191 -6.86 -26.56 -4.28
N LYS A 192 -6.39 -27.38 -3.33
CA LYS A 192 -7.14 -28.50 -2.77
C LYS A 192 -8.16 -28.08 -1.72
N VAL A 193 -8.03 -26.87 -1.20
CA VAL A 193 -9.02 -26.29 -0.30
C VAL A 193 -10.15 -25.72 -1.15
N LYS A 194 -11.19 -26.53 -1.38
CA LYS A 194 -12.49 -25.97 -1.76
C LYS A 194 -12.89 -25.04 -0.62
N SER A 195 -12.85 -23.73 -0.85
CA SER A 195 -13.26 -22.76 0.15
C SER A 195 -14.69 -23.10 0.60
N PRO A 196 -14.96 -23.35 1.89
CA PRO A 196 -16.33 -23.57 2.37
C PRO A 196 -17.25 -22.37 2.09
N LEU A 197 -16.68 -21.19 1.79
CA LEU A 197 -17.40 -19.97 1.40
C LEU A 197 -18.02 -20.04 -0.01
N SER A 198 -17.62 -21.00 -0.85
CA SER A 198 -18.20 -21.18 -2.19
C SER A 198 -19.62 -21.78 -2.20
N SER A 199 -20.20 -22.05 -1.04
CA SER A 199 -21.53 -22.66 -0.88
C SER A 199 -22.68 -21.66 -0.68
N SER A 200 -22.40 -20.35 -0.53
CA SER A 200 -23.44 -19.32 -0.55
C SER A 200 -23.64 -18.85 -1.99
N GLY A 201 -24.87 -18.87 -2.51
CA GLY A 201 -25.23 -18.60 -3.90
C GLY A 201 -24.97 -17.18 -4.43
N HIS A 202 -24.08 -16.42 -3.79
CA HIS A 202 -23.55 -15.17 -4.30
C HIS A 202 -22.30 -15.49 -5.14
N GLN A 203 -22.36 -15.19 -6.44
CA GLN A 203 -21.20 -15.22 -7.35
C GLN A 203 -20.19 -14.09 -7.02
N ASP A 204 -19.80 -13.93 -5.76
CA ASP A 204 -18.83 -12.93 -5.36
C ASP A 204 -17.48 -13.59 -5.06
N ASN A 205 -16.58 -13.48 -6.04
CA ASN A 205 -15.13 -13.64 -5.97
C ASN A 205 -14.64 -14.55 -4.83
N SER A 206 -14.58 -15.86 -5.10
CA SER A 206 -14.06 -16.86 -4.17
C SER A 206 -12.73 -16.39 -3.58
N GLN A 207 -12.72 -16.11 -2.27
CA GLN A 207 -11.50 -15.76 -1.55
C GLN A 207 -10.47 -16.86 -1.79
N LEU A 208 -9.35 -16.48 -2.41
CA LEU A 208 -8.27 -17.41 -2.70
C LEU A 208 -7.68 -17.87 -1.36
N PRO A 209 -7.42 -19.18 -1.15
CA PRO A 209 -6.76 -19.69 0.04
C PRO A 209 -5.25 -19.38 0.01
N LEU A 210 -4.94 -18.09 -0.16
CA LEU A 210 -3.61 -17.52 -0.17
C LEU A 210 -3.25 -17.14 1.25
N VAL A 211 -2.15 -17.70 1.73
CA VAL A 211 -1.60 -17.45 3.05
C VAL A 211 -0.17 -16.96 2.89
N GLY A 212 0.20 -15.93 3.66
CA GLY A 212 1.58 -15.53 3.85
C GLY A 212 2.00 -15.79 5.30
N VAL A 213 3.23 -16.25 5.51
CA VAL A 213 3.84 -16.36 6.83
C VAL A 213 5.20 -15.68 6.78
N ALA A 214 5.50 -14.87 7.79
CA ALA A 214 6.83 -14.30 7.98
C ALA A 214 7.34 -14.65 9.37
N ALA A 215 8.44 -15.39 9.42
CA ALA A 215 9.11 -15.77 10.65
C ALA A 215 10.30 -14.83 10.91
N PRO A 216 10.33 -14.08 12.02
CA PRO A 216 11.52 -13.32 12.40
C PRO A 216 12.67 -14.28 12.74
N LEU A 217 13.86 -14.00 12.22
CA LEU A 217 15.04 -14.86 12.47
C LEU A 217 15.79 -14.48 13.75
N ASP A 218 15.72 -13.22 14.16
CA ASP A 218 16.51 -12.66 15.26
C ASP A 218 15.74 -12.60 16.61
N ASP A 219 14.42 -12.78 16.61
CA ASP A 219 13.57 -12.71 17.80
C ASP A 219 12.40 -13.70 17.72
N GLN A 220 12.62 -14.91 18.26
CA GLN A 220 11.62 -15.98 18.26
C GLN A 220 10.57 -15.84 19.38
N ASN A 221 10.77 -14.92 20.32
CA ASN A 221 9.83 -14.70 21.43
C ASN A 221 8.77 -13.65 21.09
N LYS A 222 8.91 -12.96 19.95
CA LYS A 222 7.97 -11.95 19.50
C LYS A 222 6.64 -12.59 19.14
N THR A 223 5.56 -12.12 19.78
CA THR A 223 4.20 -12.46 19.35
C THR A 223 3.94 -11.81 17.99
N GLY A 224 3.60 -12.63 17.01
CA GLY A 224 3.27 -12.17 15.67
C GLY A 224 1.87 -11.55 15.59
N GLN A 225 1.59 -10.96 14.44
CA GLN A 225 0.42 -10.13 14.17
C GLN A 225 -0.25 -10.58 12.86
N LEU A 226 -1.55 -10.33 12.73
CA LEU A 226 -2.33 -10.60 11.55
C LEU A 226 -2.18 -9.50 10.49
N PHE A 227 -2.16 -9.90 9.23
CA PHE A 227 -2.00 -9.05 8.05
C PHE A 227 -3.12 -9.32 7.06
N CYS A 228 -3.59 -8.25 6.42
CA CYS A 228 -4.36 -8.32 5.17
C CYS A 228 -3.60 -7.50 4.13
N PHE A 229 -2.50 -8.08 3.64
CA PHE A 229 -1.40 -7.50 2.85
C PHE A 229 -0.57 -6.43 3.57
N LEU A 230 -1.22 -5.60 4.38
CA LEU A 230 -0.64 -4.66 5.32
C LEU A 230 -0.91 -5.12 6.75
N PRO A 231 -0.09 -4.70 7.74
CA PRO A 231 -0.37 -5.00 9.13
C PRO A 231 -1.74 -4.45 9.52
N LEU A 232 -2.57 -5.27 10.16
CA LEU A 232 -3.75 -4.78 10.87
C LEU A 232 -3.27 -4.01 12.11
N PRO A 233 -3.98 -3.01 12.64
CA PRO A 233 -3.56 -2.27 13.84
C PRO A 233 -3.07 -3.15 14.99
N LEU A 234 -2.05 -2.68 15.72
CA LEU A 234 -1.51 -3.31 16.93
C LEU A 234 -2.52 -3.31 18.10
N ASP A 235 -3.54 -4.15 17.99
CA ASP A 235 -4.53 -4.41 19.02
C ASP A 235 -4.45 -5.88 19.46
N GLN A 236 -4.83 -6.18 20.71
CA GLN A 236 -4.76 -7.55 21.23
C GLN A 236 -5.53 -8.57 20.37
N GLU A 237 -6.61 -8.12 19.71
CA GLU A 237 -7.45 -8.93 18.81
C GLU A 237 -6.76 -9.32 17.51
N ASN A 238 -5.74 -8.56 17.09
CA ASN A 238 -4.99 -8.79 15.85
C ASN A 238 -3.69 -9.56 16.11
N ASN A 239 -3.45 -10.03 17.34
CA ASN A 239 -2.35 -10.91 17.65
C ASN A 239 -2.58 -12.28 16.99
N ALA A 240 -1.56 -12.79 16.29
CA ALA A 240 -1.64 -14.11 15.67
C ALA A 240 -1.62 -15.25 16.70
N GLY A 241 -1.22 -14.97 17.95
CA GLY A 241 -1.02 -15.99 18.99
C GLY A 241 0.14 -16.96 18.69
N LEU A 242 0.93 -16.67 17.66
CA LEU A 242 2.04 -17.47 17.16
C LEU A 242 3.30 -16.60 17.07
N PRO A 243 4.52 -17.17 17.10
CA PRO A 243 5.76 -16.41 16.94
C PRO A 243 6.06 -16.02 15.48
N VAL A 244 5.02 -15.86 14.66
CA VAL A 244 5.12 -15.54 13.23
C VAL A 244 4.02 -14.57 12.83
N PHE A 245 4.31 -13.72 11.85
CA PHE A 245 3.32 -12.85 11.24
C PHE A 245 2.54 -13.64 10.19
N VAL A 246 1.21 -13.46 10.16
CA VAL A 246 0.32 -14.26 9.30
C VAL A 246 -0.51 -13.34 8.43
N ASN A 247 -0.41 -13.53 7.12
CA ASN A 247 -1.19 -12.83 6.10
C ASN A 247 -2.26 -13.72 5.51
N GLY A 248 -3.45 -13.17 5.31
CA GLY A 248 -4.53 -13.87 4.62
C GLY A 248 -5.63 -12.92 4.16
N TYR A 249 -6.57 -13.48 3.40
CA TYR A 249 -7.81 -12.78 3.06
C TYR A 249 -8.78 -12.87 4.24
N PHE A 250 -8.62 -11.95 5.19
CA PHE A 250 -9.55 -11.81 6.31
C PHE A 250 -10.72 -10.89 5.90
N VAL A 251 -11.93 -11.26 6.30
CA VAL A 251 -13.07 -10.34 6.28
C VAL A 251 -12.86 -9.34 7.41
N LEU A 252 -12.83 -8.06 7.10
CA LEU A 252 -12.57 -6.99 8.07
C LEU A 252 -13.82 -6.13 8.27
N ASN A 253 -13.91 -5.43 9.39
CA ASN A 253 -14.96 -4.45 9.64
C ASN A 253 -14.88 -3.26 8.66
N GLN A 254 -15.90 -2.37 8.65
CA GLN A 254 -15.99 -1.25 7.68
C GLN A 254 -14.74 -0.35 7.65
N ASN A 255 -14.13 -0.11 8.82
CA ASN A 255 -12.91 0.69 8.95
C ASN A 255 -11.63 -0.11 8.64
N ARG A 256 -11.76 -1.39 8.31
CA ARG A 256 -10.70 -2.34 7.93
C ARG A 256 -9.59 -2.48 8.97
N ARG A 257 -9.97 -2.42 10.25
CA ARG A 257 -9.04 -2.46 11.40
C ARG A 257 -9.08 -3.77 12.18
N HIS A 258 -10.21 -4.46 12.15
CA HIS A 258 -10.41 -5.68 12.93
C HIS A 258 -10.97 -6.78 12.05
N VAL A 259 -10.53 -8.02 12.30
CA VAL A 259 -11.10 -9.22 11.68
C VAL A 259 -12.52 -9.44 12.20
N LEU A 260 -13.46 -9.67 11.30
CA LEU A 260 -14.82 -10.07 11.66
C LEU A 260 -14.83 -11.56 11.99
N TRP A 261 -14.94 -11.87 13.28
CA TRP A 261 -15.12 -13.22 13.78
C TRP A 261 -16.60 -13.60 13.79
N LYS A 262 -16.95 -14.73 13.15
CA LYS A 262 -18.31 -15.28 13.27
C LYS A 262 -18.52 -15.73 14.71
N SER A 263 -19.41 -15.04 15.42
CA SER A 263 -19.81 -15.39 16.78
C SER A 263 -21.00 -16.35 16.71
N ALA A 264 -21.28 -17.09 17.79
CA ALA A 264 -22.41 -18.01 17.84
C ALA A 264 -23.76 -17.33 17.52
N ASP A 265 -23.88 -16.03 17.80
CA ASP A 265 -25.08 -15.22 17.54
C ASP A 265 -25.22 -14.74 16.07
N THR A 266 -24.15 -14.79 15.27
CA THR A 266 -24.16 -14.34 13.87
C THR A 266 -24.42 -15.47 12.87
N MET A 267 -24.74 -16.68 13.35
CA MET A 267 -25.00 -17.84 12.48
C MET A 267 -26.27 -17.73 11.61
N ASN A 268 -27.10 -16.71 11.84
CA ASN A 268 -28.32 -16.44 11.06
C ASN A 268 -28.27 -15.17 10.18
N ASP A 269 -27.22 -14.35 10.28
CA ASP A 269 -27.11 -13.16 9.45
C ASP A 269 -26.50 -13.50 8.09
N LYS A 270 -27.26 -13.21 7.03
CA LYS A 270 -26.86 -13.48 5.63
C LYS A 270 -25.87 -12.46 5.07
N ASP A 271 -25.44 -11.50 5.88
CA ASP A 271 -24.63 -10.35 5.44
C ASP A 271 -23.16 -10.41 5.92
N VAL A 272 -22.60 -11.61 6.18
CA VAL A 272 -21.18 -11.83 6.51
C VAL A 272 -20.44 -12.74 5.53
#